data_AF-A0A935KNN5-F1
#
_entry.id   AF-A0A935KNN5-F1
#
_cell.length_a   1.000
_cell.length_b   1.000
_cell.length_c   1.000
_cell.angle_alpha   90.00
_cell.angle_beta   90.00
_cell.angle_gamma   90.00
#
_symmetry.space_group_name_H-M   'P 1'
#
loop_
_entity.id
_entity.type
_entity.pdbx_description
1 polymer ?
#
loop_
_entity_poly.entity_id
_entity_poly.type
_entity_poly.pdbx_seq_one_letter_code
_entity_poly.pdbx_strand_id
1 'polypeptide(L)'
;MAQLDNTPVAECANCQQRMSVRELVEDPQYLPQGMRFAGTGIDRNELFFQHCRPGCGATFAVPALYFAPLIDEHLTPAVPVDSDDCGRHCFAVEDLSACEHACLYAPFRRLLLRLRQDKAAV
;
A
#
# COMPACT_ATOMS: atom_id res chain seq x y z
N MET A 1 18.22 7.72 1.19
CA MET A 1 17.16 6.96 1.87
C MET A 1 16.15 7.95 2.38
N ALA A 2 14.89 7.86 1.94
CA ALA A 2 13.84 8.72 2.47
C ALA A 2 13.74 8.53 3.99
N GLN A 3 13.64 9.62 4.75
CA GLN A 3 13.41 9.53 6.19
C GLN A 3 11.98 9.04 6.41
N LEU A 4 11.83 7.84 6.97
CA LEU A 4 10.54 7.30 7.36
C LEU A 4 10.01 8.05 8.59
N ASP A 5 8.85 8.68 8.43
CA ASP A 5 8.13 9.42 9.46
C ASP A 5 7.58 8.47 10.54
N ASN A 6 7.70 8.88 11.80
CA ASN A 6 7.15 8.18 12.98
C ASN A 6 5.76 8.70 13.37
N THR A 7 5.22 9.67 12.64
CA THR A 7 3.86 10.16 12.84
C THR A 7 2.87 9.02 12.57
N PRO A 8 1.94 8.74 13.51
CA PRO A 8 0.90 7.73 13.29
C PRO A 8 0.03 8.08 12.08
N VAL A 9 -0.17 7.10 11.20
CA VAL A 9 -1.03 7.18 10.01
C VAL A 9 -2.23 6.24 10.09
N ALA A 10 -2.24 5.31 11.05
CA ALA A 10 -3.31 4.34 11.27
C ALA A 10 -3.38 3.87 12.73
N GLU A 11 -4.51 3.25 13.10
CA GLU A 11 -4.75 2.62 14.40
C GLU A 11 -5.51 1.28 14.22
N CYS A 12 -5.01 0.13 14.74
CA CYS A 12 -5.75 -1.16 14.69
C CYS A 12 -7.05 -0.99 15.49
N ALA A 13 -8.21 -1.03 14.84
CA ALA A 13 -9.51 -0.89 15.50
C ALA A 13 -9.77 -1.95 16.60
N ASN A 14 -9.06 -3.08 16.57
CA ASN A 14 -9.21 -4.15 17.55
C ASN A 14 -8.29 -4.00 18.78
N CYS A 15 -7.03 -3.59 18.62
CA CYS A 15 -6.06 -3.50 19.72
C CYS A 15 -5.55 -2.08 20.01
N GLN A 16 -6.05 -1.08 19.28
CA GLN A 16 -5.74 0.35 19.43
C GLN A 16 -4.25 0.71 19.23
N GLN A 17 -3.47 -0.22 18.68
CA GLN A 17 -2.08 0.05 18.34
C GLN A 17 -2.02 1.12 17.25
N ARG A 18 -1.32 2.21 17.54
CA ARG A 18 -1.01 3.27 16.57
C ARG A 18 0.23 2.93 15.79
N MET A 19 0.23 3.31 14.52
CA MET A 19 1.15 2.78 13.54
C MET A 19 1.58 3.87 12.57
N SER A 20 2.89 4.02 12.43
CA SER A 20 3.55 4.92 11.48
C SER A 20 3.87 4.20 10.16
N VAL A 21 4.24 4.97 9.15
CA VAL A 21 4.73 4.40 7.87
C VAL A 21 5.96 3.53 8.11
N ARG A 22 6.86 3.96 9.01
CA ARG A 22 8.02 3.18 9.39
C ARG A 22 7.63 1.79 9.89
N GLU A 23 6.75 1.72 10.88
CA GLU A 23 6.31 0.46 11.46
C GLU A 23 5.65 -0.43 10.42
N LEU A 24 4.78 0.13 9.56
CA LEU A 24 4.12 -0.62 8.49
C LEU A 24 5.11 -1.28 7.52
N VAL A 25 6.22 -0.60 7.23
CA VAL A 25 7.27 -1.08 6.32
C VAL A 25 8.17 -2.09 7.02
N GLU A 26 8.69 -1.74 8.19
CA GLU A 26 9.79 -2.47 8.85
C GLU A 26 9.32 -3.61 9.75
N ASP A 27 8.15 -3.50 10.37
CA ASP A 27 7.72 -4.47 11.39
C ASP A 27 7.01 -5.68 10.74
N PRO A 28 7.48 -6.92 10.99
CA PRO A 28 6.89 -8.13 10.42
C PRO A 28 5.45 -8.39 10.89
N GLN A 29 4.99 -7.75 11.98
CA GLN A 29 3.61 -7.91 12.44
C GLN A 29 2.57 -7.25 11.50
N TYR A 30 3.00 -6.44 10.53
CA TYR A 30 2.11 -5.80 9.56
C TYR A 30 2.34 -6.35 8.16
N LEU A 31 1.41 -7.15 7.66
CA LEU A 31 1.50 -7.76 6.35
C LEU A 31 0.69 -6.96 5.31
N PRO A 32 1.31 -6.39 4.26
CA PRO A 32 0.58 -5.70 3.21
C PRO A 32 -0.31 -6.70 2.48
N GLN A 33 -1.62 -6.44 2.35
CA GLN A 33 -2.61 -7.35 1.78
C GLN A 33 -2.98 -7.02 0.34
N GLY A 34 -2.96 -5.74 -0.03
CA GLY A 34 -3.54 -5.31 -1.30
C GLY A 34 -3.58 -3.80 -1.44
N MET A 35 -4.17 -3.35 -2.53
CA MET A 35 -4.48 -1.94 -2.72
C MET A 35 -5.88 -1.78 -3.30
N ARG A 36 -6.50 -0.63 -3.05
CA ARG A 36 -7.79 -0.27 -3.65
C ARG A 36 -7.74 1.13 -4.24
N PHE A 37 -8.21 1.23 -5.47
CA PHE A 37 -8.58 2.47 -6.13
C PHE A 37 -9.98 2.88 -5.68
N ALA A 38 -10.12 4.02 -5.00
CA ALA A 38 -11.41 4.53 -4.50
C ALA A 38 -11.88 5.81 -5.22
N GLY A 39 -11.60 5.93 -6.52
CA GLY A 39 -12.07 7.01 -7.39
C GLY A 39 -10.98 7.97 -7.85
N THR A 40 -11.39 9.07 -8.48
CA THR A 40 -10.47 10.01 -9.12
C THR A 40 -9.66 10.78 -8.07
N GLY A 41 -8.35 10.55 -8.01
CA GLY A 41 -7.43 11.24 -7.12
C GLY A 41 -6.45 10.29 -6.45
N ILE A 42 -5.17 10.68 -6.41
CA ILE A 42 -4.12 9.89 -5.78
C ILE A 42 -4.33 9.74 -4.25
N ASP A 43 -5.00 10.73 -3.66
CA ASP A 43 -5.36 10.85 -2.24
C ASP A 43 -6.40 9.82 -1.78
N ARG A 44 -7.15 9.23 -2.71
CA ARG A 44 -8.19 8.24 -2.40
C ARG A 44 -7.72 6.80 -2.50
N ASN A 45 -6.49 6.55 -2.95
CA ASN A 45 -5.98 5.19 -2.98
C ASN A 45 -5.57 4.74 -1.61
N GLU A 46 -5.83 3.47 -1.33
CA GLU A 46 -5.53 2.86 -0.05
C GLU A 46 -4.64 1.64 -0.26
N LEU A 47 -3.64 1.50 0.60
CA LEU A 47 -2.92 0.25 0.79
C LEU A 47 -3.52 -0.46 2.01
N PHE A 48 -3.80 -1.75 1.87
CA PHE A 48 -4.37 -2.58 2.91
C PHE A 48 -3.26 -3.34 3.62
N PHE A 49 -3.37 -3.43 4.95
CA PHE A 49 -2.43 -4.16 5.79
C PHE A 49 -3.20 -5.00 6.82
N GLN A 50 -2.66 -6.16 7.14
CA GLN A 50 -3.15 -7.01 8.23
C GLN A 50 -2.19 -6.89 9.43
N HIS A 51 -2.76 -6.68 10.61
CA HIS A 51 -2.01 -6.72 11.87
C HIS A 51 -2.01 -8.14 12.44
N CYS A 52 -0.92 -8.87 12.24
CA CYS A 52 -0.75 -10.29 12.57
C CYS A 52 -0.33 -10.56 14.03
N ARG A 53 -0.44 -9.56 14.92
CA ARG A 53 -0.22 -9.77 16.35
C ARG A 53 -1.23 -10.80 16.89
N PRO A 54 -0.80 -11.77 17.74
CA PRO A 54 -1.70 -12.70 18.39
C PRO A 54 -2.88 -11.96 19.06
N GLY A 55 -4.09 -12.23 18.58
CA GLY A 55 -5.32 -11.61 19.08
C GLY A 55 -5.79 -10.30 18.42
N CYS A 56 -5.07 -9.64 17.47
CA CYS A 56 -5.66 -8.60 16.59
C CYS A 56 -6.17 -9.23 15.29
N GLY A 57 -5.28 -9.61 14.36
CA GLY A 57 -5.66 -10.17 13.05
C GLY A 57 -6.44 -9.21 12.14
N ALA A 58 -6.69 -7.97 12.60
CA ALA A 58 -7.50 -7.00 11.89
C ALA A 58 -6.82 -6.50 10.62
N THR A 59 -7.63 -6.20 9.62
CA THR A 59 -7.18 -5.55 8.39
C THR A 59 -7.60 -4.08 8.43
N PHE A 60 -6.73 -3.19 7.99
CA PHE A 60 -6.99 -1.76 7.93
C PHE A 60 -6.38 -1.17 6.65
N ALA A 61 -6.85 0.02 6.29
CA ALA A 61 -6.45 0.75 5.09
C ALA A 61 -5.65 1.98 5.49
N VAL A 62 -4.63 2.32 4.70
CA VAL A 62 -3.81 3.53 4.86
C VAL A 62 -3.75 4.24 3.51
N PRO A 63 -3.97 5.56 3.45
CA PRO A 63 -3.81 6.31 2.21
C PRO A 63 -2.43 6.07 1.57
N ALA A 64 -2.43 5.70 0.29
CA ALA A 64 -1.21 5.33 -0.42
C ALA A 64 -0.20 6.48 -0.46
N LEU A 65 -0.67 7.74 -0.46
CA LEU A 65 0.18 8.93 -0.43
C LEU A 65 1.16 8.99 0.74
N TYR A 66 0.84 8.39 1.89
CA TYR A 66 1.80 8.31 3.01
C TYR A 66 3.08 7.54 2.64
N PHE A 67 3.01 6.70 1.61
CA PHE A 67 4.12 5.91 1.10
C PHE A 67 4.80 6.52 -0.12
N ALA A 68 4.34 7.67 -0.62
CA ALA A 68 4.95 8.34 -1.77
C ALA A 68 6.47 8.60 -1.61
N PRO A 69 6.99 8.95 -0.40
CA PRO A 69 8.43 9.10 -0.21
C PRO A 69 9.26 7.82 -0.42
N LEU A 70 8.64 6.65 -0.47
CA LEU A 70 9.30 5.34 -0.68
C LEU A 70 9.34 4.90 -2.14
N ILE A 71 8.76 5.71 -3.03
CA ILE A 71 8.68 5.44 -4.45
C ILE A 71 9.81 6.21 -5.13
N ASP A 72 10.76 5.46 -5.68
CA ASP A 72 11.88 6.02 -6.45
C ASP A 72 11.47 6.39 -7.89
N GLU A 73 10.28 5.97 -8.31
CA GLU A 73 9.73 6.18 -9.65
C GLU A 73 9.02 7.55 -9.78
N HIS A 74 9.05 8.12 -10.98
CA HIS A 74 8.30 9.35 -11.25
C HIS A 74 6.80 9.08 -11.30
N LEU A 75 6.04 9.72 -10.39
CA LEU A 75 4.58 9.65 -10.37
C LEU A 75 4.01 10.42 -11.58
N THR A 76 3.75 9.69 -12.67
CA THR A 76 3.32 10.30 -13.94
C THR A 76 1.79 10.42 -13.96
N PRO A 77 1.23 11.63 -14.16
CA PRO A 77 -0.23 11.85 -14.05
C PRO A 77 -1.04 11.40 -15.28
N ALA A 78 -0.41 10.88 -16.34
CA ALA A 78 -0.97 11.01 -17.69
C ALA A 78 -1.69 9.78 -18.28
N VAL A 79 -1.72 8.62 -17.61
CA VAL A 79 -2.40 7.43 -18.18
C VAL A 79 -3.71 7.16 -17.45
N PRO A 80 -4.86 7.13 -18.16
CA PRO A 80 -6.14 6.73 -17.59
C PRO A 80 -6.01 5.36 -16.93
N VAL A 81 -6.41 5.29 -15.67
CA VAL A 81 -6.87 4.02 -15.10
C VAL A 81 -8.10 3.59 -15.87
N ASP A 82 -8.23 2.29 -16.12
CA ASP A 82 -9.39 1.68 -16.81
C ASP A 82 -9.38 1.75 -18.35
N SER A 83 -8.22 1.97 -18.99
CA SER A 83 -8.09 1.69 -20.44
C SER A 83 -8.29 0.20 -20.74
N ASP A 84 -8.57 -0.14 -22.01
CA ASP A 84 -8.74 -1.54 -22.43
C ASP A 84 -7.49 -2.40 -22.15
N ASP A 85 -6.31 -1.79 -22.20
CA ASP A 85 -5.04 -2.46 -21.89
C ASP A 85 -4.74 -2.54 -20.39
N CYS A 86 -5.53 -1.86 -19.53
CA CYS A 86 -5.32 -1.85 -18.09
C CYS A 86 -5.83 -3.15 -17.46
N GLY A 87 -4.94 -3.89 -16.78
CA GLY A 87 -5.31 -5.09 -16.03
C GLY A 87 -6.16 -4.84 -14.78
N ARG A 88 -6.44 -3.57 -14.42
CA ARG A 88 -7.29 -3.16 -13.29
C ARG A 88 -6.91 -3.78 -11.94
N HIS A 89 -5.63 -4.12 -11.77
CA HIS A 89 -5.11 -4.77 -10.56
C HIS A 89 -5.27 -3.96 -9.26
N CYS A 90 -5.61 -2.68 -9.35
CA CYS A 90 -5.91 -1.82 -8.20
C CYS A 90 -7.39 -1.79 -7.82
N PHE A 91 -8.29 -2.46 -8.55
CA PHE A 91 -9.72 -2.48 -8.25
C PHE A 91 -10.12 -3.59 -7.26
N ALA A 92 -9.32 -4.65 -7.16
CA ALA A 92 -9.53 -5.75 -6.22
C ALA A 92 -8.33 -5.83 -5.26
N VAL A 93 -8.61 -5.86 -3.95
CA VAL A 93 -7.57 -5.89 -2.91
C VAL A 93 -6.80 -7.21 -2.96
N GLU A 94 -7.48 -8.30 -3.27
CA GLU A 94 -6.95 -9.66 -3.30
C GLU A 94 -6.12 -9.95 -4.56
N ASP A 95 -6.27 -9.12 -5.60
CA ASP A 95 -5.39 -9.20 -6.76
C ASP A 95 -4.00 -8.77 -6.30
N LEU A 96 -3.00 -9.64 -6.46
CA LEU A 96 -1.60 -9.38 -6.14
C LEU A 96 -0.67 -9.54 -7.36
N SER A 97 -1.24 -9.52 -8.56
CA SER A 97 -0.50 -9.51 -9.83
C SER A 97 0.36 -8.24 -9.96
N ALA A 98 1.50 -8.37 -10.64
CA ALA A 98 2.33 -7.21 -10.97
C ALA A 98 1.57 -6.25 -11.89
N CYS A 99 1.83 -4.94 -11.77
CA CYS A 99 1.31 -3.93 -12.67
C CYS A 99 2.44 -3.39 -13.54
N GLU A 100 2.34 -3.65 -14.84
CA GLU A 100 3.29 -3.19 -15.86
C GLU A 100 2.89 -1.84 -16.48
N HIS A 101 1.68 -1.35 -16.20
CA HIS A 101 1.21 -0.08 -16.72
C HIS A 101 1.99 1.11 -16.14
N ALA A 102 2.20 2.13 -16.97
CA ALA A 102 2.81 3.40 -16.59
C ALA A 102 1.76 4.42 -16.11
N CYS A 103 0.91 4.04 -15.16
CA CYS A 103 -0.09 4.94 -14.58
C CYS A 103 0.34 5.46 -13.21
N LEU A 104 -0.34 6.51 -12.72
CA LEU A 104 -0.08 7.16 -11.43
C LEU A 104 -0.12 6.19 -10.23
N TYR A 105 -0.86 5.09 -10.36
CA TYR A 105 -1.15 4.12 -9.30
C TYR A 105 -0.18 2.93 -9.29
N ALA A 106 0.45 2.66 -10.44
CA ALA A 106 1.30 1.49 -10.62
C ALA A 106 2.55 1.49 -9.70
N PRO A 107 3.20 2.65 -9.42
CA PRO A 107 4.30 2.68 -8.46
C PRO A 107 3.90 2.23 -7.04
N PHE A 108 2.69 2.58 -6.58
CA PHE A 108 2.19 2.09 -5.27
C PHE A 108 1.95 0.59 -5.27
N ARG A 109 1.46 0.04 -6.39
CA ARG A 109 1.33 -1.42 -6.55
C ARG A 109 2.67 -2.12 -6.47
N ARG A 110 3.67 -1.62 -7.19
CA ARG A 110 5.03 -2.18 -7.17
C ARG A 110 5.65 -2.08 -5.78
N LEU A 111 5.46 -0.96 -5.09
CA LEU A 111 5.86 -0.82 -3.69
C LEU A 111 5.20 -1.87 -2.80
N LEU A 112 3.88 -2.05 -2.87
CA LEU A 112 3.15 -3.04 -2.09
C LEU A 112 3.74 -4.46 -2.29
N LEU A 113 3.99 -4.84 -3.54
CA LEU A 113 4.53 -6.16 -3.87
C LEU A 113 5.96 -6.34 -3.34
N ARG A 114 6.80 -5.29 -3.42
CA ARG A 114 8.14 -5.29 -2.81
C ARG A 114 8.05 -5.51 -1.29
N LEU A 115 7.22 -4.75 -0.60
CA LEU A 115 7.03 -4.90 0.86
C LEU A 115 6.57 -6.31 1.25
N ARG A 116 5.72 -6.95 0.44
CA ARG A 116 5.29 -8.33 0.67
C ARG A 116 6.44 -9.33 0.49
N GLN A 117 7.24 -9.16 -0.56
CA GLN A 117 8.41 -10.01 -0.82
C GLN A 117 9.43 -9.89 0.32
N ASP A 118 9.72 -8.67 0.74
CA ASP A 118 10.68 -8.40 1.83
C ASP A 118 10.24 -9.07 3.14
N LYS A 119 8.94 -9.02 3.47
CA LYS A 119 8.40 -9.67 4.68
C LYS A 119 8.27 -11.18 4.58
N ALA A 120 8.18 -11.74 3.38
CA ALA A 120 8.18 -13.19 3.19
C ALA A 120 9.59 -13.81 3.29
N ALA A 121 10.64 -12.99 3.18
CA ALA A 121 12.03 -13.41 3.28
C ALA A 121 12.59 -13.43 4.72
N VAL A 122 11.79 -13.01 5.70
CA VAL A 122 12.12 -12.96 7.14
C VAL A 122 11.44 -14.12 7.87
#